data_AF-A0A6L6F6G6-F1
#
_entry.id   AF-A0A6L6F6G6-F1
#
_cell.length_a   1.000
_cell.length_b   1.000
_cell.length_c   1.000
_cell.angle_alpha   90.00
_cell.angle_beta   90.00
_cell.angle_gamma   90.00
#
_symmetry.space_group_name_H-M   'P 1'
#
loop_
_entity.id
_entity.type
_entity.pdbx_description
1 polymer ?
#
loop_
_entity_poly.entity_id
_entity_poly.type
_entity_poly.pdbx_seq_one_letter_code
_entity_poly.pdbx_strand_id
1 'polypeptide(L)'
;MPLVAQTYLWDGNSVHEYNQARERLMNGTLLDANDVVKSGMYSGYIAGTFDLGSGILFCPPRNVTLNQAMDVAAKHLKNSAEARNKQASHLVVDSFTSAWPCPKK
;
A
#
# COMPACT_ATOMS: atom_id res chain seq x y z
N MET A 1 7.01 15.53 -12.70
CA MET A 1 7.23 15.41 -11.24
C MET A 1 7.92 16.68 -10.76
N PRO A 2 7.35 17.45 -9.82
CA PRO A 2 8.11 18.49 -9.15
C PRO A 2 9.20 17.84 -8.30
N LEU A 3 10.44 18.30 -8.41
CA LEU A 3 11.57 17.86 -7.58
C LEU A 3 11.40 18.40 -6.16
N VAL A 4 10.68 17.68 -5.32
CA VAL A 4 10.80 17.80 -3.87
C VAL A 4 11.94 16.87 -3.42
N ALA A 5 12.82 17.37 -2.55
CA ALA A 5 13.88 16.58 -1.93
C ALA A 5 13.27 15.55 -0.96
N GLN A 6 12.68 14.49 -1.51
CA GLN A 6 12.15 13.38 -0.73
C GLN A 6 13.33 12.52 -0.26
N THR A 7 13.43 12.29 1.05
CA THR A 7 14.47 11.43 1.67
C THR A 7 14.20 9.93 1.47
N TYR A 8 13.09 9.59 0.82
CA TYR A 8 12.63 8.23 0.59
C TYR A 8 12.21 8.06 -0.87
N LEU A 9 12.31 6.82 -1.34
CA LEU A 9 12.01 6.49 -2.73
C LEU A 9 10.52 6.70 -3.06
N TRP A 10 9.61 6.26 -2.18
CA TRP A 10 8.15 6.31 -2.39
C TRP A 10 7.40 7.00 -1.23
N ASP A 11 6.42 7.84 -1.56
CA ASP A 11 5.42 8.40 -0.63
C ASP A 11 4.05 7.72 -0.78
N GLY A 12 3.11 8.09 0.09
CA GLY A 12 1.73 7.65 0.01
C GLY A 12 1.02 8.05 -1.29
N ASN A 13 1.40 9.15 -1.94
CA ASN A 13 0.84 9.53 -3.23
C ASN A 13 1.22 8.53 -4.31
N SER A 14 2.49 8.12 -4.34
CA SER A 14 3.03 7.13 -5.28
C SER A 14 2.30 5.80 -5.12
N VAL A 15 2.19 5.30 -3.89
CA VAL A 15 1.47 4.04 -3.61
C VAL A 15 -0.01 4.14 -3.94
N HIS A 16 -0.64 5.28 -3.67
CA HIS A 16 -2.04 5.52 -4.03
C HIS A 16 -2.26 5.52 -5.56
N GLU A 17 -1.37 6.16 -6.32
CA GLU A 17 -1.39 6.15 -7.78
C GLU A 17 -1.24 4.72 -8.33
N TYR A 18 -0.36 3.91 -7.74
CA TYR A 18 -0.15 2.53 -8.15
C TYR A 18 -1.37 1.64 -7.88
N ASN A 19 -2.09 1.87 -6.78
CA ASN A 19 -3.39 1.22 -6.56
C ASN A 19 -4.43 1.65 -7.60
N GLN A 20 -4.47 2.93 -8.00
CA GLN A 20 -5.39 3.38 -9.04
C GLN A 20 -5.10 2.71 -10.39
N ALA A 21 -3.83 2.48 -10.71
CA ALA A 21 -3.45 1.69 -11.90
C ALA A 21 -3.99 0.25 -11.81
N ARG A 22 -3.86 -0.40 -10.65
CA ARG A 22 -4.46 -1.72 -10.39
C ARG A 22 -5.98 -1.71 -10.61
N GLU A 23 -6.68 -0.70 -10.08
CA GLU A 23 -8.14 -0.57 -10.23
C GLU A 23 -8.56 -0.43 -11.70
N ARG A 24 -7.81 0.35 -12.49
CA ARG A 24 -8.06 0.48 -13.95
C ARG A 24 -7.91 -0.85 -14.68
N LEU A 25 -6.87 -1.64 -14.36
CA LEU A 25 -6.70 -2.98 -14.94
C LEU A 25 -7.85 -3.91 -14.56
N MET A 26 -8.28 -3.90 -13.28
CA MET A 26 -9.37 -4.76 -12.81
C MET A 26 -10.73 -4.41 -13.44
N ASN A 27 -10.94 -3.13 -13.78
CA ASN A 27 -12.15 -2.65 -14.42
C ASN A 27 -12.15 -2.83 -15.95
N GLY A 28 -11.16 -3.52 -16.51
CA GLY A 28 -11.08 -3.82 -17.95
C GLY A 28 -10.89 -2.58 -18.85
N THR A 29 -10.45 -1.47 -18.27
CA THR A 29 -10.33 -0.18 -18.97
C THR A 29 -8.91 -0.07 -19.55
N LEU A 30 -8.69 -0.64 -20.73
CA LEU A 30 -7.42 -0.65 -21.49
C LEU A 30 -6.19 -1.19 -20.72
N LEU A 31 -5.53 -2.21 -21.27
CA LEU A 31 -4.24 -2.67 -20.77
C LEU A 31 -3.13 -1.71 -21.23
N ASP A 32 -2.89 -0.65 -20.46
CA ASP A 32 -1.68 0.16 -20.58
C ASP A 32 -0.51 -0.59 -19.91
N ALA A 33 0.59 -0.78 -20.62
CA ALA A 33 1.80 -1.43 -20.10
C ALA A 33 2.30 -0.71 -18.83
N ASN A 34 2.12 0.61 -18.74
CA ASN A 34 2.46 1.37 -17.55
C ASN A 34 1.58 0.99 -16.36
N ASP A 35 0.26 0.84 -16.57
CA ASP A 35 -0.66 0.43 -15.51
C ASP A 35 -0.36 -0.99 -15.01
N VAL A 36 0.04 -1.91 -15.91
CA VAL A 36 0.52 -3.26 -15.52
C VAL A 36 1.74 -3.17 -14.61
N VAL A 37 2.75 -2.37 -14.96
CA VAL A 37 3.95 -2.20 -14.15
C VAL A 37 3.62 -1.56 -12.79
N LYS A 38 2.82 -0.48 -12.79
CA LYS A 38 2.39 0.19 -11.55
C LYS A 38 1.58 -0.71 -10.64
N SER A 39 0.67 -1.50 -11.20
CA SER A 39 -0.11 -2.50 -10.45
C SER A 39 0.80 -3.55 -9.80
N GLY A 40 1.81 -4.03 -10.55
CA GLY A 40 2.84 -4.91 -10.01
C GLY A 40 3.66 -4.27 -8.88
N MET A 41 4.06 -3.00 -9.05
CA MET A 41 4.74 -2.22 -8.02
C MET A 41 3.91 -2.08 -6.74
N TYR A 42 2.61 -1.79 -6.87
CA TYR A 42 1.69 -1.76 -5.73
C TYR A 42 1.67 -3.10 -5.00
N SER A 43 1.41 -4.17 -5.76
CA SER A 43 1.27 -5.53 -5.22
C SER A 43 2.54 -5.98 -4.49
N GLY A 44 3.71 -5.76 -5.10
CA GLY A 44 5.01 -6.10 -4.52
C GLY A 44 5.33 -5.29 -3.26
N TYR A 45 4.99 -4.00 -3.24
CA TYR A 45 5.24 -3.15 -2.07
C TYR A 45 4.38 -3.55 -0.87
N ILE A 46 3.10 -3.83 -1.11
CA ILE A 46 2.19 -4.33 -0.07
C ILE A 46 2.66 -5.70 0.43
N ALA A 47 2.98 -6.63 -0.46
CA ALA A 47 3.50 -7.95 -0.09
C ALA A 47 4.78 -7.84 0.76
N GLY A 48 5.78 -7.09 0.30
CA GLY A 48 7.03 -6.91 1.04
C GLY A 48 6.86 -6.24 2.40
N THR A 49 5.98 -5.23 2.50
CA THR A 49 5.67 -4.58 3.79
C THR A 49 4.95 -5.54 4.73
N PHE A 50 4.00 -6.32 4.20
CA PHE A 50 3.26 -7.32 4.95
C PHE A 50 4.18 -8.41 5.51
N ASP A 51 5.05 -8.98 4.67
CA ASP A 51 6.02 -10.01 5.07
C ASP A 51 7.03 -9.49 6.09
N LEU A 52 7.50 -8.25 5.94
CA LEU A 52 8.44 -7.62 6.87
C LEU A 52 7.85 -7.40 8.27
N GLY A 53 6.59 -6.96 8.34
CA GLY A 53 5.98 -6.51 9.60
C GLY A 53 5.09 -7.53 10.30
N SER A 54 4.61 -8.56 9.61
CA SER A 54 3.65 -9.52 10.16
C SER A 54 4.23 -10.27 11.37
N GLY A 55 3.46 -10.30 12.46
CA GLY A 55 3.84 -10.91 13.74
C GLY A 55 4.75 -10.03 14.61
N ILE A 56 5.23 -8.89 14.11
CA ILE A 56 6.13 -7.98 14.83
C ILE A 56 5.49 -6.60 15.01
N LEU A 57 5.10 -5.96 13.90
CA LEU A 57 4.52 -4.61 13.85
C LEU A 57 2.97 -4.64 13.83
N PHE A 58 2.41 -5.70 13.26
CA PHE A 58 0.97 -5.97 13.17
C PHE A 58 0.75 -7.49 13.13
N CYS A 59 -0.43 -7.95 13.55
CA CYS A 59 -0.74 -9.36 13.77
C CYS A 59 -1.99 -9.78 12.98
N PRO A 60 -1.85 -10.00 11.67
CA PRO A 60 -2.97 -10.38 10.83
C PRO A 60 -3.44 -11.80 11.16
N PRO A 61 -4.72 -12.14 10.95
CA PRO A 61 -5.19 -13.52 11.07
C PRO A 61 -4.53 -14.42 10.03
N ARG A 62 -4.48 -15.73 10.28
CA ARG A 62 -3.70 -16.72 9.49
C ARG A 62 -4.04 -16.79 7.99
N ASN A 63 -5.21 -16.31 7.57
CA ASN A 63 -5.72 -16.47 6.20
C ASN A 63 -5.92 -15.13 5.47
N VAL A 64 -5.20 -14.07 5.86
CA VAL A 64 -5.21 -12.82 5.10
C VAL A 64 -4.59 -13.07 3.73
N THR A 65 -5.32 -12.72 2.68
CA THR A 65 -4.81 -12.79 1.31
C THR A 65 -4.06 -11.50 0.95
N LEU A 66 -3.17 -11.56 -0.05
CA LEU A 66 -2.53 -10.34 -0.57
C LEU A 66 -3.56 -9.32 -1.07
N ASN A 67 -4.66 -9.78 -1.69
CA ASN A 67 -5.75 -8.89 -2.10
C ASN A 67 -6.37 -8.16 -0.89
N GLN A 68 -6.62 -8.86 0.21
CA GLN A 68 -7.14 -8.22 1.43
C GLN A 68 -6.15 -7.23 2.03
N ALA A 69 -4.84 -7.55 2.06
CA ALA A 69 -3.81 -6.61 2.50
C ALA A 69 -3.75 -5.36 1.61
N MET A 70 -3.81 -5.55 0.29
CA MET A 70 -3.91 -4.45 -0.67
C MET A 70 -5.17 -3.59 -0.43
N ASP A 71 -6.32 -4.19 -0.17
CA ASP A 71 -7.56 -3.44 0.08
C ASP A 71 -7.49 -2.64 1.38
N VAL A 72 -6.86 -3.19 2.43
CA VAL A 72 -6.62 -2.48 3.70
C VAL A 72 -5.72 -1.26 3.50
N ALA A 73 -4.60 -1.43 2.81
CA ALA A 73 -3.68 -0.34 2.53
C ALA A 73 -4.32 0.74 1.64
N ALA A 74 -5.04 0.32 0.58
CA ALA A 74 -5.76 1.22 -0.32
C ALA A 74 -6.81 2.05 0.45
N LYS A 75 -7.60 1.41 1.32
CA LYS A 75 -8.60 2.08 2.15
C LYS A 75 -7.95 3.14 3.06
N HIS A 76 -6.84 2.82 3.70
CA HIS A 76 -6.14 3.75 4.58
C HIS A 76 -5.60 4.96 3.81
N LEU A 77 -4.87 4.71 2.71
CA LEU A 77 -4.36 5.79 1.85
C LEU A 77 -5.51 6.65 1.29
N LYS A 78 -6.63 6.04 0.90
CA LYS A 78 -7.82 6.76 0.44
C LYS A 78 -8.35 7.73 1.48
N ASN A 79 -8.40 7.31 2.74
CA ASN A 79 -9.00 8.07 3.84
C ASN A 79 -8.07 9.09 4.52
N SER A 80 -6.77 9.07 4.19
CA SER A 80 -5.76 9.95 4.82
C SER A 80 -4.99 10.74 3.76
N ALA A 81 -5.71 11.51 2.94
CA ALA A 81 -5.14 12.27 1.82
C ALA A 81 -4.09 13.29 2.27
N GLU A 82 -4.32 13.93 3.42
CA GLU A 82 -3.44 14.90 4.06
C GLU A 82 -2.08 14.32 4.48
N ALA A 83 -2.00 13.00 4.65
CA ALA A 83 -0.77 12.31 5.07
C ALA A 83 -0.01 11.66 3.91
N ARG A 84 -0.56 11.65 2.68
CA ARG A 84 0.05 10.94 1.54
C ARG A 84 1.38 11.50 1.08
N ASN A 85 1.71 12.72 1.48
CA ASN A 85 3.04 13.28 1.23
C ASN A 85 4.13 12.63 2.10
N LYS A 86 3.79 11.83 3.13
CA LYS A 86 4.74 11.12 3.99
C LYS A 86 5.24 9.83 3.34
N GLN A 87 6.32 9.27 3.92
CA GLN A 87 6.92 8.02 3.49
C GLN A 87 5.88 6.88 3.41
N ALA A 88 5.88 6.16 2.28
CA ALA A 88 4.93 5.09 2.01
C ALA A 88 4.94 3.98 3.07
N SER A 89 6.13 3.59 3.56
CA SER A 89 6.27 2.47 4.49
C SER A 89 5.57 2.74 5.80
N HIS A 90 5.64 3.97 6.31
CA HIS A 90 4.91 4.37 7.52
C HIS A 90 3.41 4.25 7.31
N LEU A 91 2.88 4.79 6.20
CA LEU A 91 1.44 4.77 5.93
C LEU A 91 0.90 3.34 5.71
N VAL A 92 1.66 2.48 5.05
CA VAL A 92 1.25 1.08 4.84
C VAL A 92 1.34 0.29 6.14
N VAL A 93 2.39 0.45 6.94
CA VAL A 93 2.47 -0.17 8.27
C VAL A 93 1.35 0.33 9.18
N ASP A 94 1.09 1.64 9.23
CA ASP A 94 -0.01 2.24 9.99
C ASP A 94 -1.36 1.65 9.58
N SER A 95 -1.56 1.39 8.27
CA SER A 95 -2.77 0.73 7.77
C SER A 95 -2.96 -0.67 8.36
N PHE A 96 -1.87 -1.47 8.43
CA PHE A 96 -1.91 -2.83 8.94
C PHE A 96 -1.97 -2.88 10.47
N THR A 97 -1.26 -2.01 11.18
CA THR A 97 -1.36 -1.87 12.62
C THR A 97 -2.76 -1.44 13.05
N SER A 98 -3.41 -0.55 12.28
CA SER A 98 -4.79 -0.15 12.55
C SER A 98 -5.79 -1.29 12.29
N ALA A 99 -5.59 -2.08 11.23
CA ALA A 99 -6.49 -3.17 10.88
C ALA A 99 -6.29 -4.43 11.75
N TRP A 100 -5.04 -4.70 12.13
CA TRP A 100 -4.61 -5.94 12.79
C TRP A 100 -3.62 -5.63 13.91
N PRO A 101 -4.07 -4.96 14.99
CA PRO A 101 -3.19 -4.66 16.11
C PRO A 101 -2.69 -5.95 16.77
N CYS A 102 -1.41 -5.98 17.14
CA CYS A 102 -0.87 -7.08 17.92
C CYS A 102 -1.42 -7.06 19.36
N PRO A 103 -1.64 -8.25 19.97
CA PRO A 103 -1.98 -8.32 21.38
C PRO A 103 -0.92 -7.60 22.22
N LYS A 104 -1.37 -6.84 23.22
CA LYS A 104 -0.46 -6.33 24.25
C LYS A 104 0.14 -7.52 25.00
N LYS A 105 1.45 -7.48 25.21
CA LYS A 105 2.14 -8.45 26.07
C LYS A 105 1.70 -8.28 27.51
#